data_AF-A0A0G0CV98-F1
#
_entry.id   AF-A0A0G0CV98-F1
#
_cell.length_a   1.000
_cell.length_b   1.000
_cell.length_c   1.000
_cell.angle_alpha   90.00
_cell.angle_beta   90.00
_cell.angle_gamma   90.00
#
_symmetry.space_group_name_H-M   'P 1'
#
loop_
_entity.id
_entity.type
_entity.pdbx_description
1 polymer ?
#
loop_
_entity_poly.entity_id
_entity_poly.type
_entity_poly.pdbx_seq_one_letter_code
_entity_poly.pdbx_strand_id
1 'polypeptide(L)'
;MVLLSVVSLFVFGLRIGIDFKGGALVEVVYKTNRPAQSDLDAVFKALDFGSVLIQPTGELGYIVKSLDLNEAQHSLLLKTLSQDGKSPLEEKNFNSIGPSVGRELTRKAIIAIVLVSLAIILFIAFAFRKISRPVSSWKYGLMAIVSLLHDVIIPIGLFSILSRFYGAEVDTLFVVAVLTILGLSVSDTIVIFDRIRENLRNKTGNSFGDTVGKSLDQSYMRSIFTSLTVIIVLLSLFFFGPESTKYFALMLTAGMFFGTYSSIFLASPLLVLVEEWQNKK
;
A
#
# COMPACT_ATOMS: atom_id res chain seq x y z
N MET A 1 2.12 -2.65 17.50
CA MET A 1 2.30 -2.06 16.15
C MET A 1 1.04 -1.38 15.65
N VAL A 2 -0.12 -2.06 15.57
CA VAL A 2 -1.39 -1.42 15.14
C VAL A 2 -1.68 -0.10 15.85
N LEU A 3 -1.56 -0.04 17.19
CA LEU A 3 -1.78 1.20 17.93
C LEU A 3 -0.80 2.32 17.55
N LEU A 4 0.48 2.00 17.33
CA LEU A 4 1.47 2.97 16.85
C LEU A 4 1.12 3.46 15.43
N SER A 5 0.68 2.57 14.55
CA SER A 5 0.23 2.91 13.20
C SER A 5 -0.98 3.83 13.22
N VAL A 6 -1.97 3.57 14.08
CA VAL A 6 -3.15 4.43 14.26
C VAL A 6 -2.74 5.80 14.79
N VAL A 7 -1.91 5.86 15.84
CA VAL A 7 -1.39 7.13 16.38
C VAL A 7 -0.61 7.90 15.31
N SER A 8 0.24 7.21 14.54
CA SER A 8 1.00 7.81 13.44
C SER A 8 0.09 8.44 12.39
N LEU A 9 -1.01 7.77 12.03
CA LEU A 9 -1.99 8.32 11.09
C LEU A 9 -2.67 9.58 11.61
N PHE A 10 -3.03 9.62 12.90
CA PHE A 10 -3.64 10.81 13.50
C PHE A 10 -2.67 11.98 13.66
N VAL A 11 -1.40 11.70 14.00
CA VAL A 11 -0.39 12.74 14.26
C VAL A 11 0.20 13.29 12.96
N PHE A 12 0.52 12.41 12.00
CA PHE A 12 1.24 12.80 10.78
C PHE A 12 0.32 12.99 9.58
N GLY A 13 -0.82 12.31 9.53
CA GLY A 13 -1.73 12.32 8.41
C GLY A 13 -1.15 11.64 7.16
N LEU A 14 -1.92 11.73 6.07
CA LEU A 14 -1.53 11.27 4.74
C LEU A 14 -1.64 12.44 3.77
N ARG A 15 -0.58 12.69 3.00
CA ARG A 15 -0.63 13.67 1.90
C ARG A 15 -1.30 13.04 0.70
N ILE A 16 -2.30 13.71 0.15
CA ILE A 16 -3.04 13.23 -1.03
C ILE A 16 -2.31 13.70 -2.29
N GLY A 17 -2.02 12.76 -3.19
CA GLY A 17 -1.36 13.02 -4.46
C GLY A 17 -2.28 13.63 -5.52
N ILE A 18 -1.69 14.01 -6.65
CA ILE A 18 -2.40 14.64 -7.77
C ILE A 18 -3.51 13.75 -8.37
N ASP A 19 -3.36 12.43 -8.26
CA ASP A 19 -4.33 11.45 -8.75
C ASP A 19 -5.71 11.59 -8.12
N PHE A 20 -5.79 12.09 -6.88
CA PHE A 20 -7.06 12.27 -6.18
C PHE A 20 -7.40 13.74 -5.96
N LYS A 21 -6.40 14.59 -5.74
CA LYS A 21 -6.60 16.02 -5.53
C LYS A 21 -6.91 16.76 -6.84
N GLY A 22 -6.42 16.24 -7.96
CA GLY A 22 -6.25 16.99 -9.21
C GLY A 22 -5.00 17.87 -9.15
N GLY A 23 -4.35 18.06 -10.29
CA GLY A 23 -3.12 18.83 -10.42
C GLY A 23 -2.21 18.30 -11.53
N ALA A 24 -1.06 18.95 -11.71
CA ALA A 24 -0.01 18.49 -12.61
C ALA A 24 1.29 18.22 -11.86
N LEU A 25 2.02 17.20 -12.33
CA LEU A 25 3.37 16.83 -11.92
C LEU A 25 4.25 16.80 -13.16
N VAL A 26 5.32 17.59 -13.13
CA VAL A 26 6.36 17.59 -14.16
C VAL A 26 7.68 17.23 -13.49
N GLU A 27 8.36 16.22 -14.01
CA GLU A 27 9.70 15.82 -13.60
C GLU A 27 10.69 16.19 -14.70
N VAL A 28 11.66 17.04 -14.36
CA VAL A 28 12.71 17.49 -15.27
C VAL A 28 14.08 17.14 -14.73
N VAL A 29 15.00 16.78 -15.62
CA VAL A 29 16.41 16.57 -15.31
C VAL A 29 17.26 17.50 -16.18
N TYR A 30 18.11 18.29 -15.54
CA TYR A 30 19.02 19.21 -16.22
C TYR A 30 20.25 18.47 -16.75
N LYS A 31 20.74 18.84 -17.94
CA LYS A 31 21.90 18.17 -18.56
C LYS A 31 23.25 18.54 -17.93
N THR A 32 23.35 19.73 -17.32
CA THR A 32 24.63 20.28 -16.87
C THR A 32 24.59 20.62 -15.38
N ASN A 33 23.80 21.61 -14.99
CA ASN A 33 23.69 22.02 -13.60
C ASN A 33 22.25 22.38 -13.26
N ARG A 34 21.82 22.02 -12.04
CA ARG A 34 20.48 22.34 -11.54
C ARG A 34 20.44 23.82 -11.10
N PRO A 35 19.52 24.65 -11.63
CA PRO A 35 19.33 26.02 -11.16
C PRO A 35 18.99 26.08 -9.67
N ALA A 36 19.34 27.18 -9.00
CA ALA A 36 18.95 27.38 -7.61
C ALA A 36 17.42 27.51 -7.52
N GLN A 37 16.81 26.87 -6.51
CA GLN A 37 15.35 26.90 -6.34
C GLN A 37 14.81 28.32 -6.18
N SER A 38 15.57 29.21 -5.55
CA SER A 38 15.24 30.64 -5.40
C SER A 38 15.01 31.36 -6.72
N ASP A 39 15.79 30.99 -7.75
CA ASP A 39 15.72 31.62 -9.06
C ASP A 39 14.44 31.18 -9.78
N LEU A 40 14.00 29.95 -9.54
CA LEU A 40 12.76 29.41 -10.08
C LEU A 40 11.54 29.98 -9.35
N ASP A 41 11.57 30.04 -8.01
CA ASP A 41 10.46 30.56 -7.20
C ASP A 41 10.09 32.02 -7.56
N ALA A 42 11.09 32.85 -7.88
CA ALA A 42 10.86 34.23 -8.32
C ALA A 42 10.12 34.29 -9.66
N VAL A 43 10.44 33.38 -10.59
CA VAL A 43 9.81 33.32 -11.91
C VAL A 43 8.42 32.70 -11.83
N PHE A 44 8.22 31.71 -10.96
CA PHE A 44 6.90 31.09 -10.74
C PHE A 44 5.90 32.03 -10.07
N LYS A 45 6.34 32.93 -9.18
CA LYS A 45 5.47 33.99 -8.64
C LYS A 45 4.98 34.96 -9.70
N ALA A 46 5.71 35.12 -10.80
CA ALA A 46 5.32 35.99 -11.92
C ALA A 46 4.33 35.30 -12.87
N LEU A 47 4.16 33.97 -12.77
CA LEU A 47 3.29 33.17 -13.61
C LEU A 47 2.04 32.77 -12.83
N ASP A 48 0.85 32.92 -13.43
CA ASP A 48 -0.45 32.62 -12.79
C ASP A 48 -0.73 31.10 -12.74
N PHE A 49 0.22 30.31 -12.26
CA PHE A 49 0.11 28.85 -12.12
C PHE A 49 -0.43 28.42 -10.75
N GLY A 50 -0.84 29.39 -9.91
CA GLY A 50 -1.28 29.14 -8.54
C GLY A 50 -0.12 28.67 -7.64
N SER A 51 -0.42 27.83 -6.65
CA SER A 51 0.59 27.31 -5.73
C SER A 51 1.46 26.26 -6.42
N VAL A 52 2.62 26.67 -6.91
CA VAL A 52 3.65 25.78 -7.45
C VAL A 52 4.54 25.30 -6.32
N LEU A 53 4.80 23.99 -6.27
CA LEU A 53 5.68 23.37 -5.30
C LEU A 53 6.82 22.68 -6.04
N ILE A 54 8.05 23.12 -5.77
CA ILE A 54 9.27 22.61 -6.40
C ILE A 54 10.00 21.75 -5.36
N GLN A 55 10.28 20.50 -5.72
CA GLN A 55 11.04 19.56 -4.91
C GLN A 55 12.28 19.11 -5.68
N PRO A 56 13.48 19.30 -5.11
CA PRO A 56 14.69 18.67 -5.63
C PRO A 56 14.51 17.15 -5.76
N THR A 57 14.86 16.58 -6.91
CA THR A 57 15.01 15.12 -7.06
C THR A 57 16.40 14.80 -7.63
N GLY A 58 17.03 13.74 -7.10
CA GLY A 58 18.39 13.37 -7.46
C GLY A 58 19.40 14.52 -7.34
N GLU A 59 20.47 14.44 -8.13
CA GLU A 59 21.50 15.48 -8.17
C GLU A 59 21.10 16.66 -9.07
N LEU A 60 20.46 16.37 -10.21
CA LEU A 60 20.23 17.33 -11.29
C LEU A 60 18.76 17.55 -11.64
N GLY A 61 17.81 17.04 -10.86
CA GLY A 61 16.39 17.08 -11.19
C GLY A 61 15.53 17.96 -10.28
N TYR A 62 14.35 18.31 -10.79
CA TYR A 62 13.25 18.88 -10.02
C TYR A 62 11.94 18.16 -10.36
N ILE A 63 11.13 17.92 -9.32
CA ILE A 63 9.71 17.61 -9.44
C ILE A 63 8.94 18.89 -9.16
N VAL A 64 8.14 19.31 -10.12
CA VAL A 64 7.29 20.49 -10.03
C VAL A 64 5.83 20.05 -9.95
N LYS A 65 5.14 20.44 -8.88
CA LYS A 65 3.72 20.19 -8.69
C LYS A 65 2.94 21.49 -8.75
N SER A 66 1.85 21.51 -9.50
CA SER A 66 1.01 22.69 -9.68
C SER A 66 -0.46 22.29 -9.86
N LEU A 67 -1.32 23.28 -10.15
CA LEU A 67 -2.67 23.01 -10.63
C LEU A 67 -2.64 22.23 -11.96
N ASP A 68 -3.77 21.71 -12.39
CA ASP A 68 -3.85 21.01 -13.68
C ASP A 68 -3.44 21.96 -14.81
N LEU A 69 -2.57 21.47 -15.68
CA LEU A 69 -2.00 22.25 -16.78
C LEU A 69 -2.61 21.77 -18.10
N ASN A 70 -2.98 22.74 -18.94
CA ASN A 70 -3.20 22.50 -20.36
C ASN A 70 -1.86 22.55 -21.15
N GLU A 71 -1.90 22.16 -22.43
CA GLU A 71 -0.72 22.12 -23.30
C GLU A 71 0.05 23.45 -23.39
N ALA A 72 -0.67 24.58 -23.47
CA ALA A 72 -0.03 25.89 -23.56
C ALA A 72 0.69 26.27 -22.25
N GLN A 73 0.05 25.97 -21.12
CA GLN A 73 0.60 26.17 -19.78
C GLN A 73 1.80 25.25 -19.52
N HIS A 74 1.72 23.99 -19.96
CA HIS A 74 2.82 23.02 -19.86
C HIS A 74 4.03 23.46 -20.70
N SER A 75 3.83 23.89 -21.94
CA SER A 75 4.91 24.44 -22.77
C SER A 75 5.56 25.68 -22.14
N LEU A 76 4.74 26.58 -21.58
CA LEU A 76 5.22 27.76 -20.87
C LEU A 76 6.02 27.39 -19.62
N LEU A 77 5.58 26.37 -18.87
CA LEU A 77 6.27 25.83 -17.71
C LEU A 77 7.66 25.29 -18.09
N LEU A 78 7.77 24.46 -19.14
CA LEU A 78 9.06 23.93 -19.60
C LEU A 78 10.01 25.01 -20.10
N LYS A 79 9.48 26.01 -20.82
CA LYS A 79 10.26 27.18 -21.25
C LYS A 79 10.80 27.97 -20.05
N THR A 80 9.98 28.13 -19.03
CA THR A 80 10.35 28.78 -17.77
C THR A 80 11.43 28.01 -17.02
N LEU A 81 11.25 26.69 -16.88
CA LEU A 81 12.20 25.82 -16.19
C LEU A 81 13.55 25.75 -16.89
N SER A 82 13.58 25.88 -18.22
CA SER A 82 14.80 25.95 -19.01
C SER A 82 15.43 27.35 -19.04
N GLN A 83 14.83 28.34 -18.36
CA GLN A 83 15.24 29.75 -18.38
C GLN A 83 15.42 30.29 -19.81
N ASP A 84 14.41 30.05 -20.67
CA ASP A 84 14.46 30.38 -22.11
C ASP A 84 15.62 29.71 -22.86
N GLY A 85 15.97 28.48 -22.46
CA GLY A 85 17.00 27.66 -23.11
C GLY A 85 18.42 27.82 -22.53
N LYS A 86 18.61 28.64 -21.50
CA LYS A 86 19.92 28.78 -20.81
C LYS A 86 20.30 27.54 -20.01
N SER A 87 19.32 26.80 -19.52
CA SER A 87 19.51 25.56 -18.75
C SER A 87 18.84 24.41 -19.49
N PRO A 88 19.57 23.68 -20.36
CA PRO A 88 18.98 22.58 -21.12
C PRO A 88 18.51 21.48 -20.16
N LEU A 89 17.24 21.12 -20.28
CA LEU A 89 16.58 20.09 -19.49
C LEU A 89 15.96 19.02 -20.39
N GLU A 90 15.72 17.87 -19.81
CA GLU A 90 14.95 16.77 -20.37
C GLU A 90 13.74 16.53 -19.46
N GLU A 91 12.54 16.49 -20.03
CA GLU A 91 11.36 16.04 -19.31
C GLU A 91 11.40 14.52 -19.18
N LYS A 92 11.41 14.02 -17.95
CA LYS A 92 11.36 12.58 -17.66
C LYS A 92 9.92 12.10 -17.51
N ASN A 93 9.05 12.94 -16.96
CA ASN A 93 7.67 12.57 -16.71
C ASN A 93 6.79 13.82 -16.71
N PHE A 94 5.62 13.70 -17.33
CA PHE A 94 4.54 14.68 -17.22
C PHE A 94 3.23 13.95 -16.99
N ASN A 95 2.53 14.34 -15.93
CA ASN A 95 1.20 13.85 -15.62
C ASN A 95 0.31 15.01 -15.19
N SER A 96 -0.85 15.17 -15.81
CA SER A 96 -1.83 16.22 -15.49
C SER A 96 -3.20 15.58 -15.34
N ILE A 97 -3.81 15.78 -14.18
CA ILE A 97 -5.07 15.17 -13.79
C ILE A 97 -6.06 16.26 -13.42
N GLY A 98 -7.13 16.37 -14.21
CA GLY A 98 -8.19 17.34 -13.96
C GLY A 98 -8.99 17.01 -12.68
N PRO A 99 -9.57 18.00 -11.98
CA PRO A 99 -10.33 17.79 -10.74
C PRO A 99 -11.56 16.87 -10.88
N SER A 100 -12.13 16.73 -12.08
CA SER A 100 -13.21 15.78 -12.35
C SER A 100 -12.70 14.33 -12.34
N VAL A 101 -11.58 14.08 -13.03
CA VAL A 101 -10.93 12.78 -13.10
C VAL A 101 -10.44 12.36 -11.72
N GLY A 102 -9.83 13.27 -10.96
CA GLY A 102 -9.36 12.96 -9.61
C GLY A 102 -10.49 12.51 -8.67
N ARG A 103 -11.64 13.20 -8.71
CA ARG A 103 -12.84 12.79 -7.95
C ARG A 103 -13.37 11.43 -8.39
N GLU A 104 -13.34 11.13 -9.69
CA GLU A 104 -13.75 9.82 -10.19
C GLU A 104 -12.80 8.71 -9.72
N LEU A 105 -11.48 8.95 -9.76
CA LEU A 105 -10.46 8.03 -9.26
C LEU A 105 -10.63 7.76 -7.76
N THR A 106 -10.87 8.79 -6.95
CA THR A 106 -11.16 8.62 -5.51
C THR A 106 -12.39 7.74 -5.29
N ARG A 107 -13.49 8.01 -6.02
CA ARG A 107 -14.72 7.22 -5.90
C ARG A 107 -14.47 5.76 -6.30
N LYS A 108 -13.78 5.52 -7.41
CA LYS A 108 -13.43 4.17 -7.89
C LYS A 108 -12.53 3.43 -6.89
N ALA A 109 -11.54 4.11 -6.30
CA ALA A 109 -10.66 3.54 -5.29
C ALA A 109 -11.44 3.08 -4.04
N ILE A 110 -12.34 3.92 -3.52
CA ILE A 110 -13.18 3.58 -2.36
C ILE A 110 -14.09 2.39 -2.69
N ILE A 111 -14.75 2.40 -3.85
CA ILE A 111 -15.61 1.30 -4.30
C ILE A 111 -14.79 0.01 -4.43
N ALA A 112 -13.59 0.06 -5.01
CA ALA A 112 -12.72 -1.10 -5.18
C ALA A 112 -12.33 -1.72 -3.83
N ILE A 113 -11.92 -0.92 -2.85
CA ILE A 113 -11.56 -1.40 -1.51
C ILE A 113 -12.76 -2.11 -0.86
N VAL A 114 -13.94 -1.49 -0.90
CA VAL A 114 -15.15 -2.08 -0.31
C VAL A 114 -15.53 -3.39 -1.00
N LEU A 115 -15.54 -3.42 -2.34
CA LEU A 115 -15.89 -4.61 -3.11
C LEU A 115 -14.89 -5.75 -2.90
N VAL A 116 -13.59 -5.46 -2.87
CA VAL A 116 -12.55 -6.46 -2.61
C VAL A 116 -12.66 -7.01 -1.19
N SER A 117 -12.85 -6.16 -0.18
CA SER A 117 -13.09 -6.61 1.19
C SER A 117 -14.33 -7.50 1.28
N LEU A 118 -15.45 -7.12 0.65
CA LEU A 118 -16.66 -7.93 0.64
C LEU A 118 -16.45 -9.27 -0.08
N ALA A 119 -15.77 -9.26 -1.23
CA ALA A 119 -15.46 -10.47 -1.98
C ALA A 119 -14.61 -11.44 -1.17
N ILE A 120 -13.61 -10.94 -0.43
CA ILE A 120 -12.80 -11.75 0.49
C ILE A 120 -13.67 -12.39 1.57
N ILE A 121 -14.57 -11.62 2.20
CA ILE A 121 -15.48 -12.14 3.25
C ILE A 121 -16.35 -13.26 2.70
N LEU A 122 -16.99 -13.02 1.56
CA LEU A 122 -17.87 -14.00 0.91
C LEU A 122 -17.09 -15.24 0.49
N PHE A 123 -15.88 -15.07 -0.03
CA PHE A 123 -15.01 -16.18 -0.41
C PHE A 123 -14.63 -17.04 0.80
N ILE A 124 -14.19 -16.45 1.92
CA ILE A 124 -13.84 -17.20 3.13
C ILE A 124 -15.08 -17.88 3.71
N ALA A 125 -16.21 -17.17 3.81
CA ALA A 125 -17.46 -17.76 4.28
C ALA A 125 -17.86 -18.99 3.42
N PHE A 126 -17.74 -18.89 2.10
CA PHE A 126 -18.02 -20.00 1.18
C PHE A 126 -17.00 -21.13 1.30
N ALA A 127 -15.71 -20.81 1.29
CA ALA A 127 -14.63 -21.77 1.34
C ALA A 127 -14.71 -22.61 2.61
N PHE A 128 -14.93 -21.98 3.78
CA PHE A 128 -14.89 -22.65 5.09
C PHE A 128 -16.27 -23.12 5.61
N ARG A 129 -17.35 -22.98 4.81
CA ARG A 129 -18.73 -23.35 5.20
C ARG A 129 -18.94 -24.77 5.73
N LYS A 130 -18.06 -25.72 5.33
CA LYS A 130 -18.17 -27.14 5.71
C LYS A 130 -17.47 -27.48 7.03
N ILE A 131 -16.88 -26.49 7.70
CA ILE A 131 -16.19 -26.63 8.98
C ILE A 131 -17.07 -25.97 10.04
N SER A 132 -17.97 -26.74 10.64
CA SER A 132 -18.89 -26.22 11.65
C SER A 132 -18.49 -26.60 13.07
N ARG A 133 -17.47 -27.46 13.25
CA ARG A 133 -16.93 -27.85 14.56
C ARG A 133 -15.39 -27.93 14.51
N PRO A 134 -14.69 -27.52 15.58
CA PRO A 134 -15.21 -26.93 16.83
C PRO A 134 -15.59 -25.44 16.73
N VAL A 135 -15.06 -24.72 15.73
CA VAL A 135 -15.36 -23.31 15.48
C VAL A 135 -16.35 -23.17 14.32
N SER A 136 -17.36 -22.29 14.45
CA SER A 136 -18.34 -22.02 13.38
C SER A 136 -17.69 -21.32 12.19
N SER A 137 -18.11 -21.67 10.97
CA SER A 137 -17.50 -21.19 9.71
C SER A 137 -17.48 -19.66 9.57
N TRP A 138 -18.50 -18.96 10.10
CA TRP A 138 -18.54 -17.49 10.10
C TRP A 138 -17.39 -16.87 10.93
N LYS A 139 -16.96 -17.55 12.01
CA LYS A 139 -15.90 -17.05 12.88
C LYS A 139 -14.54 -17.08 12.20
N TYR A 140 -14.29 -18.04 11.30
CA TYR A 140 -13.10 -18.04 10.43
C TYR A 140 -13.08 -16.79 9.53
N GLY A 141 -14.22 -16.45 8.94
CA GLY A 141 -14.39 -15.20 8.18
C GLY A 141 -14.09 -13.97 9.01
N LEU A 142 -14.67 -13.87 10.21
CA LEU A 142 -14.43 -12.75 11.10
C LEU A 142 -12.96 -12.61 11.53
N MET A 143 -12.30 -13.72 11.89
CA MET A 143 -10.89 -13.70 12.29
C MET A 143 -9.98 -13.32 11.12
N ALA A 144 -10.29 -13.77 9.90
CA ALA A 144 -9.57 -13.35 8.71
C ALA A 144 -9.74 -11.83 8.46
N ILE A 145 -10.94 -11.26 8.64
CA ILE A 145 -11.14 -9.80 8.53
C ILE A 145 -10.28 -9.06 9.55
N VAL A 146 -10.27 -9.50 10.81
CA VAL A 146 -9.46 -8.86 11.86
C VAL A 146 -7.97 -8.92 11.51
N SER A 147 -7.50 -10.07 11.00
CA SER A 147 -6.14 -10.22 10.50
C SER A 147 -5.84 -9.28 9.34
N LEU A 148 -6.74 -9.17 8.37
CA LEU A 148 -6.58 -8.30 7.20
C LEU A 148 -6.57 -6.81 7.57
N LEU A 149 -7.40 -6.39 8.52
CA LEU A 149 -7.38 -5.02 9.03
C LEU A 149 -6.04 -4.70 9.71
N HIS A 150 -5.52 -5.63 10.51
CA HIS A 150 -4.17 -5.51 11.07
C HIS A 150 -3.11 -5.34 9.97
N ASP A 151 -3.20 -6.15 8.91
CA ASP A 151 -2.20 -6.22 7.84
C ASP A 151 -2.22 -5.01 6.91
N VAL A 152 -3.34 -4.30 6.83
CA VAL A 152 -3.46 -3.05 6.07
C VAL A 152 -3.14 -1.83 6.93
N ILE A 153 -3.55 -1.80 8.19
CA ILE A 153 -3.31 -0.65 9.08
C ILE A 153 -1.81 -0.44 9.31
N ILE A 154 -1.03 -1.52 9.46
CA ILE A 154 0.40 -1.38 9.75
C ILE A 154 1.16 -0.71 8.59
N PRO A 155 1.08 -1.18 7.34
CA PRO A 155 1.70 -0.54 6.19
C PRO A 155 1.17 0.88 5.94
N ILE A 156 -0.12 1.14 6.14
CA ILE A 156 -0.67 2.50 6.02
C ILE A 156 -0.08 3.43 7.11
N GLY A 157 0.06 2.94 8.34
CA GLY A 157 0.74 3.66 9.40
C GLY A 157 2.20 3.96 9.06
N LEU A 158 2.94 2.98 8.53
CA LEU A 158 4.30 3.22 8.03
C LEU A 158 4.30 4.26 6.91
N PHE A 159 3.32 4.21 5.99
CA PHE A 159 3.18 5.17 4.91
C PHE A 159 2.94 6.59 5.42
N SER A 160 2.25 6.78 6.55
CA SER A 160 2.10 8.11 7.16
C SER A 160 3.43 8.72 7.62
N ILE A 161 4.36 7.88 8.11
CA ILE A 161 5.73 8.30 8.45
C ILE A 161 6.47 8.69 7.17
N LEU A 162 6.38 7.87 6.13
CA LEU A 162 6.96 8.17 4.81
C LEU A 162 6.39 9.48 4.22
N SER A 163 5.10 9.71 4.40
CA SER A 163 4.42 10.92 3.94
C SER A 163 4.93 12.16 4.66
N ARG A 164 5.20 12.06 5.96
CA ARG A 164 5.70 13.17 6.77
C ARG A 164 7.15 13.53 6.48
N PHE A 165 8.04 12.54 6.48
CA PHE A 165 9.49 12.74 6.46
C PHE A 165 10.10 12.67 5.07
N TYR A 166 9.50 11.91 4.16
CA TYR A 166 10.03 11.66 2.81
C TYR A 166 9.11 12.17 1.70
N GLY A 167 7.94 12.73 2.05
CA GLY A 167 7.03 13.33 1.07
C GLY A 167 6.24 12.32 0.25
N ALA A 168 6.10 11.07 0.72
CA ALA A 168 5.23 10.09 0.08
C ALA A 168 3.77 10.59 0.00
N GLU A 169 3.10 10.32 -1.12
CA GLU A 169 1.74 10.76 -1.37
C GLU A 169 0.83 9.57 -1.67
N VAL A 170 -0.42 9.68 -1.24
CA VAL A 170 -1.48 8.74 -1.57
C VAL A 170 -1.87 9.00 -3.03
N ASP A 171 -1.39 8.15 -3.92
CA ASP A 171 -1.65 8.13 -5.35
C ASP A 171 -2.35 6.82 -5.77
N THR A 172 -2.50 6.58 -7.07
CA THR A 172 -3.12 5.34 -7.54
C THR A 172 -2.30 4.11 -7.13
N LEU A 173 -0.96 4.21 -7.10
CA LEU A 173 -0.10 3.11 -6.67
C LEU A 173 -0.29 2.77 -5.19
N PHE A 174 -0.52 3.76 -4.32
CA PHE A 174 -0.89 3.50 -2.92
C PHE A 174 -2.16 2.62 -2.82
N VAL A 175 -3.20 2.93 -3.60
CA VAL A 175 -4.43 2.14 -3.62
C VAL A 175 -4.17 0.74 -4.14
N VAL A 176 -3.40 0.60 -5.22
CA VAL A 176 -2.97 -0.71 -5.74
C VAL A 176 -2.22 -1.49 -4.66
N ALA A 177 -1.30 -0.86 -3.92
CA ALA A 177 -0.57 -1.51 -2.84
C ALA A 177 -1.50 -2.04 -1.74
N VAL A 178 -2.48 -1.24 -1.30
CA VAL A 178 -3.47 -1.67 -0.30
C VAL A 178 -4.25 -2.90 -0.80
N LEU A 179 -4.76 -2.85 -2.03
CA LEU A 179 -5.52 -3.96 -2.62
C LEU A 179 -4.66 -5.22 -2.79
N THR A 180 -3.40 -5.06 -3.20
CA THR A 180 -2.45 -6.17 -3.32
C THR A 180 -2.11 -6.78 -1.96
N ILE A 181 -1.92 -5.97 -0.91
CA ILE A 181 -1.67 -6.47 0.46
C ILE A 181 -2.86 -7.29 0.95
N LEU A 182 -4.09 -6.81 0.73
CA LEU A 182 -5.30 -7.58 1.06
C LEU A 182 -5.32 -8.94 0.37
N GLY A 183 -5.00 -8.99 -0.93
CA GLY A 183 -4.98 -10.23 -1.70
C GLY A 183 -3.87 -11.20 -1.29
N LEU A 184 -2.67 -10.71 -1.03
CA LEU A 184 -1.53 -11.54 -0.63
C LEU A 184 -1.67 -12.06 0.80
N SER A 185 -2.10 -11.21 1.74
CA SER A 185 -2.32 -11.61 3.14
C SER A 185 -3.44 -12.65 3.26
N VAL A 186 -4.56 -12.45 2.54
CA VAL A 186 -5.67 -13.41 2.62
C VAL A 186 -5.25 -14.77 2.06
N SER A 187 -4.45 -14.80 0.99
CA SER A 187 -3.95 -16.04 0.38
C SER A 187 -3.22 -16.90 1.43
N ASP A 188 -2.27 -16.32 2.17
CA ASP A 188 -1.53 -17.05 3.20
C ASP A 188 -2.45 -17.53 4.34
N THR A 189 -3.37 -16.67 4.79
CA THR A 189 -4.36 -17.02 5.82
C THR A 189 -5.23 -18.20 5.39
N ILE A 190 -5.67 -18.23 4.12
CA ILE A 190 -6.47 -19.31 3.56
C ILE A 190 -5.69 -20.63 3.61
N VAL A 191 -4.41 -20.66 3.23
CA VAL A 191 -3.68 -21.93 3.20
C VAL A 191 -3.46 -22.47 4.61
N ILE A 192 -3.20 -21.61 5.60
CA ILE A 192 -3.09 -22.06 6.99
C ILE A 192 -4.43 -22.60 7.50
N PHE A 193 -5.52 -21.88 7.25
CA PHE A 193 -6.86 -22.33 7.64
C PHE A 193 -7.28 -23.61 6.93
N ASP A 194 -6.87 -23.79 5.67
CA ASP A 194 -7.11 -25.03 4.93
C ASP A 194 -6.33 -26.20 5.51
N ARG A 195 -5.09 -25.96 5.96
CA ARG A 195 -4.33 -26.99 6.66
C ARG A 195 -4.92 -27.34 8.02
N ILE A 196 -5.48 -26.36 8.74
CA ILE A 196 -6.25 -26.58 9.98
C ILE A 196 -7.46 -27.45 9.68
N ARG A 197 -8.23 -27.11 8.64
CA ARG A 197 -9.38 -27.91 8.19
C ARG A 197 -9.01 -29.36 7.92
N GLU A 198 -7.96 -29.58 7.14
CA GLU A 198 -7.53 -30.91 6.74
C GLU A 198 -7.16 -31.76 7.95
N ASN A 199 -6.36 -31.20 8.86
CA ASN A 199 -5.94 -31.89 10.08
C ASN A 199 -7.12 -32.14 11.04
N LEU A 200 -8.11 -31.24 11.12
CA LEU A 200 -9.35 -31.50 11.86
C LEU A 200 -10.13 -32.68 11.28
N ARG A 201 -10.25 -32.76 9.94
CA ARG A 201 -10.95 -33.86 9.27
C ARG A 201 -10.24 -35.19 9.49
N ASN A 202 -8.91 -35.17 9.48
CA ASN A 202 -8.07 -36.34 9.69
C ASN A 202 -7.86 -36.68 11.18
N LYS A 203 -8.49 -35.93 12.11
CA LYS A 203 -8.31 -36.07 13.57
C LYS A 203 -6.84 -36.03 13.99
N THR A 204 -6.06 -35.19 13.31
CA THR A 204 -4.64 -35.00 13.57
C THR A 204 -4.48 -34.06 14.76
N GLY A 205 -4.28 -34.65 15.94
CA GLY A 205 -4.04 -33.92 17.18
C GLY A 205 -5.03 -34.27 18.29
N ASN A 206 -4.61 -34.05 19.53
CA ASN A 206 -5.38 -34.41 20.73
C ASN A 206 -6.35 -33.30 21.16
N SER A 207 -6.07 -32.06 20.79
CA SER A 207 -6.90 -30.88 21.07
C SER A 207 -6.93 -29.94 19.85
N PHE A 208 -7.87 -29.00 19.81
CA PHE A 208 -7.93 -28.01 18.74
C PHE A 208 -6.63 -27.21 18.62
N GLY A 209 -6.04 -26.79 19.74
CA GLY A 209 -4.75 -26.11 19.77
C GLY A 209 -3.60 -26.96 19.20
N ASP A 210 -3.53 -28.25 19.54
CA ASP A 210 -2.53 -29.17 18.97
C ASP A 210 -2.71 -29.36 17.46
N THR A 211 -3.96 -29.46 17.00
CA THR A 211 -4.28 -29.49 15.56
C THR A 211 -3.80 -28.22 14.85
N VAL A 212 -4.05 -27.04 15.42
CA VAL A 212 -3.59 -25.76 14.87
C VAL A 212 -2.06 -25.68 14.84
N GLY A 213 -1.38 -26.08 15.93
CA GLY A 213 0.08 -26.13 15.98
C GLY A 213 0.68 -27.02 14.89
N LYS A 214 0.16 -28.24 14.72
CA LYS A 214 0.60 -29.15 13.65
C LYS A 214 0.34 -28.59 12.25
N SER A 215 -0.78 -27.89 12.06
CA SER A 215 -1.08 -27.23 10.78
C SER A 215 -0.11 -26.10 10.48
N LEU A 216 0.31 -25.32 11.50
CA LEU A 216 1.34 -24.30 11.37
C LEU A 216 2.69 -24.92 11.00
N ASP A 217 3.13 -25.96 11.70
CA ASP A 217 4.41 -26.66 11.41
C ASP A 217 4.48 -27.17 9.96
N GLN A 218 3.34 -27.59 9.41
CA GLN A 218 3.25 -28.09 8.04
C GLN A 218 3.19 -26.99 6.98
N SER A 219 2.91 -25.74 7.36
CA SER A 219 2.59 -24.66 6.42
C SER A 219 3.45 -23.41 6.55
N TYR A 220 4.18 -23.22 7.66
CA TYR A 220 4.96 -22.00 7.90
C TYR A 220 6.10 -21.83 6.89
N MET A 221 6.85 -22.90 6.56
CA MET A 221 7.97 -22.81 5.59
C MET A 221 7.50 -22.34 4.22
N ARG A 222 6.35 -22.84 3.75
CA ARG A 222 5.77 -22.41 2.47
C ARG A 222 5.44 -20.91 2.51
N SER A 223 4.75 -20.47 3.55
CA SER A 223 4.34 -19.05 3.71
C SER A 223 5.58 -18.13 3.78
N ILE A 224 6.61 -18.53 4.54
CA ILE A 224 7.89 -17.80 4.59
C ILE A 224 8.53 -17.72 3.20
N PHE A 225 8.64 -18.82 2.44
CA PHE A 225 9.28 -18.78 1.13
C PHE A 225 8.48 -18.00 0.09
N THR A 226 7.15 -18.09 0.11
CA THR A 226 6.29 -17.25 -0.74
C THR A 226 6.49 -15.77 -0.41
N SER A 227 6.54 -15.40 0.87
CA SER A 227 6.80 -14.02 1.28
C SER A 227 8.19 -13.51 0.91
N LEU A 228 9.22 -14.34 1.10
CA LEU A 228 10.60 -13.97 0.86
C LEU A 228 10.84 -13.72 -0.63
N THR A 229 10.28 -14.56 -1.49
CA THR A 229 10.41 -14.38 -2.95
C THR A 229 9.78 -13.08 -3.42
N VAL A 230 8.59 -12.75 -2.93
CA VAL A 230 7.92 -11.46 -3.21
C VAL A 230 8.73 -10.28 -2.66
N ILE A 231 9.21 -10.37 -1.42
CA ILE A 231 10.03 -9.32 -0.78
C ILE A 231 11.31 -9.07 -1.58
N ILE A 232 12.01 -10.10 -2.06
CA ILE A 232 13.22 -9.94 -2.88
C ILE A 232 12.94 -9.17 -4.18
N VAL A 233 11.81 -9.47 -4.84
CA VAL A 233 11.39 -8.76 -6.05
C VAL A 233 11.04 -7.31 -5.73
N LEU A 234 10.33 -7.04 -4.63
CA LEU A 234 9.98 -5.69 -4.19
C LEU A 234 11.20 -4.87 -3.78
N LEU A 235 12.20 -5.49 -3.13
CA LEU A 235 13.47 -4.82 -2.82
C LEU A 235 14.24 -4.49 -4.10
N SER A 236 14.26 -5.38 -5.08
CA SER A 236 14.84 -5.09 -6.40
C SER A 236 14.14 -3.89 -7.04
N LEU A 237 12.80 -3.84 -7.00
CA LEU A 237 12.03 -2.69 -7.49
C LEU A 237 12.34 -1.41 -6.70
N PHE A 238 12.55 -1.49 -5.40
CA PHE A 238 12.91 -0.34 -4.57
C PHE A 238 14.29 0.25 -4.89
N PHE A 239 15.30 -0.60 -5.12
CA PHE A 239 16.68 -0.16 -5.37
C PHE A 239 16.95 0.19 -6.84
N PHE A 240 16.32 -0.52 -7.78
CA PHE A 240 16.60 -0.41 -9.21
C PHE A 240 15.42 0.12 -10.04
N GLY A 241 14.23 0.26 -9.45
CA GLY A 241 13.05 0.77 -10.14
C GLY A 241 12.98 2.30 -10.22
N PRO A 242 11.99 2.83 -10.96
CA PRO A 242 11.76 4.27 -11.05
C PRO A 242 11.42 4.89 -9.69
N GLU A 243 11.79 6.17 -9.49
CA GLU A 243 11.52 6.89 -8.23
C GLU A 243 10.03 6.90 -7.86
N SER A 244 9.15 7.02 -8.86
CA SER A 244 7.69 6.97 -8.68
C SER A 244 7.17 5.67 -8.04
N THR A 245 7.91 4.56 -8.17
CA THR A 245 7.50 3.25 -7.63
C THR A 245 8.10 2.94 -6.26
N LYS A 246 8.97 3.82 -5.74
CA LYS A 246 9.77 3.56 -4.55
C LYS A 246 8.92 3.39 -3.27
N TYR A 247 7.97 4.30 -3.05
CA TYR A 247 7.08 4.22 -1.88
C TYR A 247 6.06 3.09 -1.99
N PHE A 248 5.61 2.80 -3.21
CA PHE A 248 4.79 1.63 -3.52
C PHE A 248 5.51 0.32 -3.13
N ALA A 249 6.77 0.16 -3.56
CA ALA A 249 7.57 -1.02 -3.25
C ALA A 249 7.82 -1.18 -1.74
N LEU A 250 8.13 -0.08 -1.03
CA LEU A 250 8.31 -0.10 0.43
C LEU A 250 7.02 -0.50 1.16
N MET A 251 5.89 0.06 0.76
CA MET A 251 4.59 -0.24 1.36
C MET A 251 4.23 -1.72 1.17
N LEU A 252 4.40 -2.25 -0.04
CA LEU A 252 4.17 -3.67 -0.32
C LEU A 252 5.14 -4.57 0.46
N THR A 253 6.40 -4.18 0.59
CA THR A 253 7.40 -4.95 1.35
C THR A 253 6.99 -5.07 2.80
N ALA A 254 6.59 -3.95 3.42
CA ALA A 254 6.07 -3.94 4.78
C ALA A 254 4.79 -4.78 4.89
N GLY A 255 3.86 -4.62 3.95
CA GLY A 255 2.61 -5.40 3.94
C GLY A 255 2.83 -6.89 3.81
N MET A 256 3.79 -7.33 2.96
CA MET A 256 4.13 -8.75 2.83
C MET A 256 4.76 -9.27 4.12
N PHE A 257 5.68 -8.52 4.72
CA PHE A 257 6.33 -8.90 5.97
C PHE A 257 5.33 -9.04 7.12
N PHE A 258 4.50 -8.02 7.35
CA PHE A 258 3.53 -8.04 8.44
C PHE A 258 2.35 -8.98 8.17
N GLY A 259 1.94 -9.15 6.91
CA GLY A 259 0.90 -10.10 6.52
C GLY A 259 1.33 -11.55 6.77
N THR A 260 2.58 -11.90 6.44
CA THR A 260 3.13 -13.23 6.72
C THR A 260 3.25 -13.48 8.21
N TYR A 261 3.70 -12.48 8.98
CA TYR A 261 3.72 -12.57 10.43
C TYR A 261 2.30 -12.78 11.00
N SER A 262 1.32 -12.03 10.51
CA SER A 262 -0.05 -12.05 10.99
C SER A 262 -0.75 -13.38 10.69
N SER A 263 -0.60 -13.93 9.49
CA SER A 263 -1.21 -15.22 9.12
C SER A 263 -0.71 -16.37 10.02
N ILE A 264 0.58 -16.36 10.36
CA ILE A 264 1.21 -17.39 11.20
C ILE A 264 0.92 -17.16 12.70
N PHE A 265 1.17 -15.94 13.20
CA PHE A 265 1.22 -15.64 14.64
C PHE A 265 -0.01 -14.92 15.19
N LEU A 266 -0.93 -14.45 14.35
CA LEU A 266 -2.17 -13.79 14.78
C LEU A 266 -3.41 -14.62 14.43
N ALA A 267 -3.62 -14.94 13.14
CA ALA A 267 -4.84 -15.58 12.67
C ALA A 267 -5.08 -16.96 13.31
N SER A 268 -4.01 -17.76 13.46
CA SER A 268 -4.10 -19.13 13.99
C SER A 268 -4.32 -19.18 15.51
N PRO A 269 -3.55 -18.45 16.35
CA PRO A 269 -3.86 -18.36 17.77
C PRO A 269 -5.21 -17.72 18.08
N LEU A 270 -5.66 -16.75 17.28
CA LEU A 270 -7.00 -16.15 17.44
C LEU A 270 -8.11 -17.20 17.31
N LEU A 271 -7.99 -18.15 16.38
CA LEU A 271 -8.96 -19.24 16.27
C LEU A 271 -8.98 -20.12 17.52
N VAL A 272 -7.82 -20.42 18.11
CA VAL A 272 -7.72 -21.21 19.34
C VAL A 272 -8.37 -20.47 20.51
N LEU A 273 -8.08 -19.18 20.66
CA LEU A 273 -8.69 -18.33 21.69
C LEU A 273 -10.22 -18.27 21.57
N VAL A 274 -10.73 -18.19 20.34
CA VAL A 274 -12.17 -18.21 20.08
C VAL A 274 -12.78 -19.54 20.49
N GLU A 275 -12.11 -20.66 20.23
CA GLU A 275 -12.55 -21.99 20.64
C GLU A 275 -12.57 -22.16 22.16
N GLU A 276 -11.48 -21.77 22.84
CA GLU A 276 -11.39 -21.82 24.30
C GLU A 276 -12.48 -20.96 24.97
N TRP A 277 -12.75 -19.78 24.40
CA TRP A 277 -13.81 -18.90 24.92
C TRP A 277 -15.21 -19.48 24.72
N GLN A 278 -15.43 -20.28 23.66
CA GLN A 278 -16.68 -21.01 23.48
C GLN A 278 -16.86 -22.12 24.50
N ASN A 279 -15.78 -22.83 24.86
CA ASN A 279 -15.84 -23.95 25.79
C ASN A 279 -15.94 -23.52 27.27
N LYS A 280 -15.63 -22.26 27.58
CA LYS A 280 -15.79 -21.68 28.93
C LYS A 280 -17.22 -21.19 29.23
N LYS A 281 -18.10 -21.15 28.22
CA LYS A 281 -19.51 -20.77 28.33
C LYS A 281 -20.40 -22.00 28.32
#